data_AF-A0A4U1J9U2-F1
#
_entry.id   AF-A0A4U1J9U2-F1
#
_cell.length_a   1.000
_cell.length_b   1.000
_cell.length_c   1.000
_cell.angle_alpha   90.00
_cell.angle_beta   90.00
_cell.angle_gamma   90.00
#
_symmetry.space_group_name_H-M   'P 1'
#
loop_
_entity.id
_entity.type
_entity.pdbx_description
1 polymer ?
#
loop_
_entity_poly.entity_id
_entity_poly.type
_entity_poly.pdbx_seq_one_letter_code
_entity_poly.pdbx_strand_id
1 'polypeptide(L)'
;MRNLTLGDLDLGMRDLLTDRKPNLVLLVCSQVYLPQLQAQYATIEALAPALVGRAFADELAEADFLHDSFGGGLWDYTEALLHAPDVSEVTRSIVRRVREALLPKRSLLADSYAEEAAAAKKNRFKLAELEADLKSLPLPDGKTLHHWAMGFVDAGDTLGKLLSARASVEADAQNDGKNNQIRKSTIKLLHRFREATRDEIELHASLPRDLESRVFGLFDELSARRSKRKTGGEEPPKGQGGTG
;
A
#
# COMPACT_ATOMS: atom_id res chain seq x y z
N MET A 1 4.30 17.23 12.97
CA MET A 1 3.42 16.24 13.62
C MET A 1 1.94 16.64 13.73
N ARG A 2 1.53 17.93 13.72
CA ARG A 2 0.10 18.32 13.84
C ARG A 2 -0.83 17.78 12.74
N ASN A 3 -0.29 17.44 11.58
CA ASN A 3 -1.00 16.93 10.41
C ASN A 3 -1.05 15.39 10.33
N LEU A 4 -0.51 14.67 11.31
CA LEU A 4 -0.58 13.22 11.36
C LEU A 4 -2.03 12.77 11.60
N THR A 5 -2.45 11.73 10.90
CA THR A 5 -3.70 10.98 11.07
C THR A 5 -3.53 9.85 12.07
N LEU A 6 -4.63 9.19 12.42
CA LEU A 6 -4.58 8.00 13.27
C LEU A 6 -3.79 6.84 12.63
N GLY A 7 -3.83 6.67 11.31
CA GLY A 7 -3.00 5.68 10.60
C GLY A 7 -1.50 5.98 10.69
N ASP A 8 -1.09 7.25 10.57
CA ASP A 8 0.33 7.59 10.74
C ASP A 8 0.79 7.44 12.19
N LEU A 9 -0.11 7.73 13.14
CA LEU A 9 0.17 7.54 14.57
C LEU A 9 0.27 6.05 14.90
N ASP A 10 -0.57 5.20 14.34
CA ASP A 10 -0.47 3.74 14.46
C ASP A 10 0.90 3.25 13.97
N LEU A 11 1.26 3.60 12.73
CA LEU A 11 2.54 3.22 12.13
C LEU A 11 3.75 3.75 12.93
N GLY A 12 3.73 5.04 13.27
CA GLY A 12 4.82 5.67 14.01
C GLY A 12 4.96 5.14 15.44
N MET A 13 3.86 4.85 16.13
CA MET A 13 3.88 4.29 17.48
C MET A 13 4.37 2.84 17.49
N ARG A 14 4.01 2.04 16.48
CA ARG A 14 4.54 0.69 16.32
C ARG A 14 6.06 0.70 16.19
N ASP A 15 6.57 1.44 15.21
CA ASP A 15 8.01 1.61 14.97
C ASP A 15 8.75 2.16 16.21
N LEU A 16 8.15 3.14 16.90
CA LEU A 16 8.69 3.68 18.15
C LEU A 16 8.86 2.59 19.23
N LEU A 17 7.85 1.74 19.39
CA LEU A 17 7.76 0.73 20.44
C LEU A 17 8.44 -0.60 20.09
N THR A 18 8.76 -0.84 18.82
CA THR A 18 9.49 -2.03 18.35
C THR A 18 10.90 -1.67 17.93
N ASP A 19 11.05 -1.02 16.79
CA ASP A 19 12.31 -0.92 16.05
C ASP A 19 13.22 0.16 16.63
N ARG A 20 12.63 1.24 17.16
CA ARG A 20 13.34 2.34 17.85
C ARG A 20 13.41 2.17 19.36
N LYS A 21 12.89 1.07 19.90
CA LYS A 21 12.96 0.76 21.34
C LYS A 21 14.39 0.81 21.91
N PRO A 22 15.45 0.36 21.19
CA PRO A 22 16.83 0.49 21.67
C PRO A 22 17.28 1.95 21.87
N ASN A 23 16.73 2.91 21.11
CA ASN A 23 17.01 4.34 21.31
C ASN A 23 16.24 4.90 22.51
N LEU A 24 15.02 4.39 22.76
CA LEU A 24 14.22 4.81 23.92
C LEU A 24 14.91 4.48 25.24
N VAL A 25 15.48 3.27 25.36
CA VAL A 25 16.11 2.83 26.62
C VAL A 25 17.35 3.62 27.01
N LEU A 26 17.91 4.43 26.09
CA LEU A 26 19.00 5.36 26.40
C LEU A 26 18.52 6.59 27.19
N LEU A 27 17.23 6.92 27.12
CA LEU A 27 16.61 8.08 27.76
C LEU A 27 16.00 7.68 29.10
N VAL A 28 16.35 8.38 30.17
CA VAL A 28 15.71 8.28 31.49
C VAL A 28 14.25 8.74 31.40
N CYS A 29 13.97 9.82 30.67
CA CYS A 29 12.59 10.31 30.52
C CYS A 29 11.68 9.26 29.86
N SER A 30 12.22 8.36 29.04
CA SER A 30 11.42 7.29 28.42
C SER A 30 10.73 6.40 29.46
N GLN A 31 11.32 6.20 30.64
CA GLN A 31 10.71 5.36 31.69
C GLN A 31 9.37 5.93 32.18
N VAL A 32 9.23 7.26 32.17
CA VAL A 32 8.01 7.96 32.58
C VAL A 32 6.96 7.94 31.47
N TYR A 33 7.39 8.07 30.21
CA TYR A 33 6.48 8.18 29.06
C TYR A 33 6.08 6.84 28.46
N LEU A 34 6.92 5.81 28.56
CA LEU A 34 6.70 4.51 27.89
C LEU A 34 5.36 3.85 28.28
N PRO A 35 4.94 3.79 29.55
CA PRO A 35 3.64 3.22 29.89
C PRO A 35 2.47 4.00 29.26
N GLN A 36 2.57 5.33 29.20
CA GLN A 36 1.55 6.19 28.59
C GLN A 36 1.52 6.00 27.07
N LEU A 37 2.69 5.89 26.43
CA LEU A 37 2.80 5.64 24.99
C LEU A 37 2.22 4.27 24.64
N GLN A 38 2.51 3.23 25.43
CA GLN A 38 1.94 1.88 25.24
C GLN A 38 0.43 1.86 25.40
N ALA A 39 -0.11 2.50 26.45
CA ALA A 39 -1.56 2.60 26.65
C ALA A 39 -2.25 3.37 25.51
N GLN A 40 -1.62 4.45 25.02
CA GLN A 40 -2.13 5.21 23.90
C GLN A 40 -2.07 4.40 22.60
N TYR A 41 -1.00 3.63 22.37
CA TYR A 41 -0.89 2.76 21.20
C TYR A 41 -1.94 1.64 21.22
N ALA A 42 -2.16 0.98 22.36
CA ALA A 42 -3.22 -0.01 22.50
C ALA A 42 -4.62 0.57 22.21
N THR A 43 -4.85 1.84 22.59
CA THR A 43 -6.10 2.54 22.25
C THR A 43 -6.25 2.75 20.74
N ILE A 44 -5.15 3.02 20.03
CA ILE A 44 -5.15 3.17 18.57
C ILE A 44 -5.34 1.81 17.89
N GLU A 45 -4.68 0.75 18.37
CA GLU A 45 -4.80 -0.60 17.81
C GLU A 45 -6.22 -1.17 17.97
N ALA A 46 -6.94 -0.78 19.01
CA ALA A 46 -8.33 -1.18 19.24
C ALA A 46 -9.34 -0.45 18.33
N LEU A 47 -8.91 0.52 17.53
CA LEU A 47 -9.80 1.21 16.59
C LEU A 47 -10.17 0.32 15.41
N ALA A 48 -11.35 0.59 14.83
CA ALA A 48 -11.77 -0.07 13.60
C ALA A 48 -10.71 0.13 12.49
N PRO A 49 -10.46 -0.87 11.62
CA PRO A 49 -9.42 -0.79 10.58
C PRO A 49 -9.52 0.47 9.70
N ALA A 50 -10.74 0.94 9.42
CA ALA A 50 -10.97 2.17 8.67
C ALA A 50 -10.38 3.42 9.32
N LEU A 51 -10.23 3.46 10.64
CA LEU A 51 -9.67 4.61 11.36
C LEU A 51 -8.15 4.68 11.32
N VAL A 52 -7.50 3.54 11.12
CA VAL A 52 -6.04 3.43 11.06
C VAL A 52 -5.52 3.27 9.63
N GLY A 53 -6.36 3.55 8.62
CA GLY A 53 -5.98 3.42 7.22
C GLY A 53 -5.70 1.98 6.82
N ARG A 54 -6.51 1.04 7.32
CA ARG A 54 -6.43 -0.39 6.99
C ARG A 54 -7.79 -0.96 6.54
N ALA A 55 -8.73 -0.09 6.17
CA ALA A 55 -10.01 -0.53 5.63
C ALA A 55 -9.79 -1.32 4.34
N PHE A 56 -10.46 -2.46 4.23
CA PHE A 56 -10.42 -3.35 3.07
C PHE A 56 -9.01 -3.86 2.71
N ALA A 57 -8.09 -3.98 3.69
CA ALA A 57 -6.71 -4.36 3.42
C ALA A 57 -6.60 -5.78 2.86
N ASP A 58 -7.36 -6.73 3.41
CA ASP A 58 -7.34 -8.13 2.97
C ASP A 58 -8.01 -8.26 1.60
N GLU A 59 -9.11 -7.54 1.37
CA GLU A 59 -9.83 -7.53 0.09
C GLU A 59 -9.01 -6.87 -1.02
N LEU A 60 -8.25 -5.81 -0.69
CA LEU A 60 -7.29 -5.20 -1.62
C LEU A 60 -6.18 -6.19 -1.99
N ALA A 61 -5.62 -6.89 -0.99
CA ALA A 61 -4.57 -7.89 -1.23
C ALA A 61 -5.08 -9.10 -2.03
N GLU A 62 -6.33 -9.52 -1.82
CA GLU A 62 -6.96 -10.59 -2.60
C GLU A 62 -7.20 -10.15 -4.05
N ALA A 63 -7.73 -8.95 -4.26
CA ALA A 63 -7.94 -8.41 -5.60
C ALA A 63 -6.62 -8.24 -6.38
N ASP A 64 -5.58 -7.77 -5.71
CA ASP A 64 -4.20 -7.65 -6.21
C ASP A 64 -3.63 -9.02 -6.60
N PHE A 65 -3.74 -10.02 -5.71
CA PHE A 65 -3.32 -11.38 -5.99
C PHE A 65 -3.99 -11.97 -7.25
N LEU A 66 -5.30 -11.73 -7.42
CA LEU A 66 -6.03 -12.17 -8.60
C LEU A 66 -5.58 -11.42 -9.86
N HIS A 67 -5.39 -10.10 -9.76
CA HIS A 67 -4.87 -9.26 -10.84
C HIS A 67 -3.53 -9.80 -11.33
N ASP A 68 -2.58 -10.01 -10.42
CA ASP A 68 -1.25 -10.51 -10.73
C ASP A 68 -1.25 -11.93 -11.26
N SER A 69 -2.11 -12.81 -10.71
CA SER A 69 -2.22 -14.19 -11.17
C SER A 69 -2.72 -14.26 -12.62
N PHE A 70 -3.76 -13.50 -12.95
CA PHE A 70 -4.28 -13.45 -14.33
C PHE A 70 -3.32 -12.72 -15.28
N GLY A 71 -2.73 -11.61 -14.84
CA GLY A 71 -1.77 -10.83 -15.62
C GLY A 71 -0.48 -11.61 -15.90
N GLY A 72 0.05 -12.28 -14.89
CA GLY A 72 1.22 -13.16 -15.00
C GLY A 72 0.96 -14.33 -15.95
N GLY A 73 -0.19 -15.00 -15.81
CA GLY A 73 -0.61 -16.05 -16.75
C GLY A 73 -0.71 -15.53 -18.19
N LEU A 74 -1.31 -14.35 -18.39
CA LEU A 74 -1.40 -13.72 -19.71
C LEU A 74 0.00 -13.45 -20.29
N TRP A 75 0.90 -12.87 -19.50
CA TRP A 75 2.29 -12.61 -19.90
C TRP A 75 2.97 -13.91 -20.33
N ASP A 76 3.05 -14.89 -19.44
CA ASP A 76 3.79 -16.14 -19.67
C ASP A 76 3.25 -16.93 -20.87
N TYR A 77 1.92 -16.95 -21.04
CA TYR A 77 1.29 -17.59 -22.21
C TYR A 77 1.67 -16.89 -23.51
N THR A 78 1.60 -15.56 -23.55
CA THR A 78 1.98 -14.81 -24.75
C THR A 78 3.47 -14.96 -25.07
N GLU A 79 4.34 -14.96 -24.06
CA GLU A 79 5.78 -15.21 -24.24
C GLU A 79 6.05 -16.60 -24.79
N ALA A 80 5.40 -17.63 -24.26
CA ALA A 80 5.55 -19.00 -24.74
C ALA A 80 5.18 -19.13 -26.22
N LEU A 81 4.06 -18.55 -26.64
CA LEU A 81 3.64 -18.58 -28.05
C LEU A 81 4.58 -17.79 -28.98
N LEU A 82 5.18 -16.69 -28.50
CA LEU A 82 6.11 -15.90 -29.29
C LEU A 82 7.45 -16.61 -29.52
N HIS A 83 7.87 -17.47 -28.59
CA HIS A 83 9.14 -18.20 -28.66
C HIS A 83 9.01 -19.63 -29.20
N ALA A 84 7.81 -20.20 -29.22
CA ALA A 84 7.58 -21.53 -29.74
C ALA A 84 7.95 -21.62 -31.24
N PRO A 85 8.65 -22.69 -31.70
CA PRO A 85 9.14 -22.79 -33.07
C PRO A 85 8.01 -22.93 -34.10
N ASP A 86 6.93 -23.63 -33.75
CA ASP A 86 5.90 -24.08 -34.71
C ASP A 86 4.62 -23.23 -34.71
N VAL A 87 4.65 -22.05 -34.07
CA VAL A 87 3.50 -21.13 -34.06
C VAL A 87 3.44 -20.34 -35.36
N SER A 88 2.25 -20.33 -35.99
CA SER A 88 2.00 -19.61 -37.25
C SER A 88 2.21 -18.09 -37.09
N GLU A 89 2.59 -17.39 -38.17
CA GLU A 89 2.75 -15.93 -38.12
C GLU A 89 1.43 -15.20 -37.83
N VAL A 90 0.29 -15.77 -38.23
CA VAL A 90 -1.04 -15.24 -37.88
C VAL A 90 -1.23 -15.24 -36.36
N THR A 91 -0.95 -16.37 -35.71
CA THR A 91 -1.02 -16.49 -34.26
C THR A 91 -0.01 -15.56 -33.57
N ARG A 92 1.24 -15.47 -34.05
CA ARG A 92 2.23 -14.54 -33.50
C ARG A 92 1.77 -13.09 -33.58
N SER A 93 1.17 -12.69 -34.71
CA SER A 93 0.63 -11.34 -34.90
C SER A 93 -0.49 -11.03 -33.89
N ILE A 94 -1.42 -11.96 -33.70
CA ILE A 94 -2.48 -11.86 -32.68
C ILE A 94 -1.87 -11.70 -31.29
N VAL A 95 -0.92 -12.57 -30.92
CA VAL A 95 -0.28 -12.57 -29.61
C VAL A 95 0.48 -11.26 -29.35
N ARG A 96 1.20 -10.72 -30.34
CA ARG A 96 1.88 -9.42 -30.22
C ARG A 96 0.87 -8.29 -29.95
N ARG A 97 -0.23 -8.22 -30.71
CA ARG A 97 -1.28 -7.21 -30.49
C ARG A 97 -1.89 -7.30 -29.10
N VAL A 98 -2.24 -8.50 -28.65
CA VAL A 98 -2.80 -8.72 -27.31
C VAL A 98 -1.83 -8.27 -26.22
N ARG A 99 -0.56 -8.70 -26.30
CA ARG A 99 0.48 -8.35 -25.31
C ARG A 99 0.71 -6.84 -25.28
N GLU A 100 0.93 -6.21 -26.44
CA GLU A 100 1.15 -4.77 -26.54
C GLU A 100 -0.02 -3.94 -26.00
N ALA A 101 -1.25 -4.40 -26.22
CA ALA A 101 -2.44 -3.70 -25.79
C ALA A 101 -2.70 -3.84 -24.29
N LEU A 102 -2.64 -5.05 -23.74
CA LEU A 102 -3.09 -5.32 -22.36
C LEU A 102 -1.95 -5.30 -21.34
N LEU A 103 -0.77 -5.84 -21.70
CA LEU A 103 0.36 -5.99 -20.78
C LEU A 103 1.70 -5.90 -21.54
N PRO A 104 2.11 -4.70 -21.99
CA PRO A 104 3.31 -4.53 -22.82
C PRO A 104 4.62 -4.82 -22.08
N LYS A 105 4.60 -4.77 -20.74
CA LYS A 105 5.74 -5.07 -19.88
C LYS A 105 5.25 -5.81 -18.64
N ARG A 106 5.98 -6.85 -18.23
CA ARG A 106 5.71 -7.60 -16.99
C ARG A 106 5.79 -6.72 -15.73
N SER A 107 6.62 -5.69 -15.73
CA SER A 107 6.79 -4.80 -14.58
C SER A 107 5.53 -4.03 -14.19
N LEU A 108 4.53 -3.96 -15.07
CA LEU A 108 3.25 -3.31 -14.78
C LEU A 108 2.39 -4.09 -13.78
N LEU A 109 2.71 -5.37 -13.52
CA LEU A 109 2.12 -6.18 -12.44
C LEU A 109 2.73 -5.87 -11.07
N ALA A 110 3.58 -4.84 -10.99
CA ALA A 110 4.13 -4.35 -9.73
C ALA A 110 3.81 -2.87 -9.55
N ASP A 111 2.88 -2.34 -10.35
CA ASP A 111 2.41 -0.97 -10.27
C ASP A 111 1.59 -0.78 -8.98
N SER A 112 1.33 0.47 -8.62
CA SER A 112 0.47 0.71 -7.46
C SER A 112 -0.98 0.31 -7.71
N TYR A 113 -1.74 -0.08 -6.67
CA TYR A 113 -3.18 -0.38 -6.81
C TYR A 113 -3.96 0.72 -7.54
N ALA A 114 -3.55 1.99 -7.37
CA ALA A 114 -4.16 3.12 -8.04
C ALA A 114 -3.84 3.15 -9.55
N GLU A 115 -2.60 2.83 -9.92
CA GLU A 115 -2.15 2.73 -11.31
C GLU A 115 -2.78 1.52 -12.01
N GLU A 116 -2.84 0.37 -11.36
CA GLU A 116 -3.51 -0.84 -11.85
C GLU A 116 -5.00 -0.58 -12.09
N ALA A 117 -5.69 0.01 -11.12
CA ALA A 117 -7.09 0.39 -11.28
C ALA A 117 -7.31 1.40 -12.42
N ALA A 118 -6.36 2.33 -12.63
CA ALA A 118 -6.42 3.27 -13.75
C ALA A 118 -6.16 2.58 -15.10
N ALA A 119 -5.25 1.61 -15.12
CA ALA A 119 -4.94 0.79 -16.30
C ALA A 119 -6.13 -0.11 -16.67
N ALA A 120 -6.79 -0.74 -15.69
CA ALA A 120 -7.97 -1.57 -15.89
C ALA A 120 -9.08 -0.84 -16.65
N LYS A 121 -9.39 0.41 -16.26
CA LYS A 121 -10.36 1.25 -16.97
C LYS A 121 -10.02 1.45 -18.45
N LYS A 122 -8.73 1.63 -18.77
CA LYS A 122 -8.27 1.77 -20.16
C LYS A 122 -8.33 0.42 -20.89
N ASN A 123 -7.94 -0.65 -20.21
CA ASN A 123 -7.91 -2.01 -20.75
C ASN A 123 -9.32 -2.57 -20.99
N ARG A 124 -10.36 -2.06 -20.30
CA ARG A 124 -11.75 -2.44 -20.54
C ARG A 124 -12.19 -2.20 -21.98
N PHE A 125 -11.82 -1.06 -22.55
CA PHE A 125 -12.11 -0.74 -23.95
C PHE A 125 -11.36 -1.68 -24.91
N LYS A 126 -10.08 -1.93 -24.62
CA LYS A 126 -9.23 -2.84 -25.42
C LYS A 126 -9.71 -4.30 -25.36
N LEU A 127 -10.27 -4.74 -24.23
CA LEU A 127 -10.80 -6.08 -24.08
C LEU A 127 -11.92 -6.35 -25.08
N ALA A 128 -12.80 -5.37 -25.31
CA ALA A 128 -13.86 -5.46 -26.30
C ALA A 128 -13.31 -5.47 -27.73
N GLU A 129 -12.30 -4.64 -28.03
CA GLU A 129 -11.65 -4.58 -29.35
C GLU A 129 -10.93 -5.90 -29.70
N LEU A 130 -10.33 -6.56 -28.70
CA LEU A 130 -9.53 -7.77 -28.86
C LEU A 130 -10.30 -9.07 -28.61
N GLU A 131 -11.61 -9.01 -28.40
CA GLU A 131 -12.40 -10.17 -27.96
C GLU A 131 -12.24 -11.38 -28.89
N ALA A 132 -12.31 -11.17 -30.21
CA ALA A 132 -12.15 -12.24 -31.20
C ALA A 132 -10.74 -12.85 -31.17
N ASP A 133 -9.72 -11.99 -31.10
CA ASP A 133 -8.31 -12.38 -30.99
C ASP A 133 -8.06 -13.21 -29.72
N LEU A 134 -8.56 -12.74 -28.57
CA LEU A 134 -8.45 -13.41 -27.28
C LEU A 134 -9.18 -14.75 -27.23
N LYS A 135 -10.35 -14.86 -27.90
CA LYS A 135 -11.11 -16.11 -27.99
C LYS A 135 -10.47 -17.14 -28.92
N SER A 136 -9.64 -16.71 -29.87
CA SER A 136 -8.92 -17.61 -30.77
C SER A 136 -7.75 -18.36 -30.10
N LEU A 137 -7.33 -17.90 -28.91
CA LEU A 137 -6.19 -18.44 -28.17
C LEU A 137 -6.68 -19.39 -27.05
N PRO A 138 -6.50 -20.72 -27.21
CA PRO A 138 -7.05 -21.70 -26.27
C PRO A 138 -6.25 -21.81 -24.97
N LEU A 139 -6.96 -22.09 -23.89
CA LEU A 139 -6.45 -22.46 -22.58
C LEU A 139 -6.98 -23.85 -22.17
N PRO A 140 -6.44 -24.47 -21.10
CA PRO A 140 -7.01 -25.68 -20.53
C PRO A 140 -8.50 -25.56 -20.17
N ASP A 141 -9.16 -26.71 -20.03
CA ASP A 141 -10.57 -26.84 -19.63
C ASP A 141 -11.58 -26.11 -20.53
N GLY A 142 -11.25 -25.96 -21.82
CA GLY A 142 -12.12 -25.31 -22.81
C GLY A 142 -12.23 -23.79 -22.64
N LYS A 143 -11.34 -23.20 -21.84
CA LYS A 143 -11.24 -21.74 -21.70
C LYS A 143 -10.40 -21.14 -22.84
N THR A 144 -10.39 -19.82 -22.91
CA THR A 144 -9.59 -19.06 -23.86
C THR A 144 -8.88 -17.93 -23.14
N LEU A 145 -7.88 -17.31 -23.79
CA LEU A 145 -7.13 -16.20 -23.19
C LEU A 145 -8.04 -15.01 -22.81
N HIS A 146 -9.21 -14.91 -23.44
CA HIS A 146 -10.27 -13.98 -23.04
C HIS A 146 -10.68 -14.12 -21.56
N HIS A 147 -10.72 -15.35 -21.03
CA HIS A 147 -11.05 -15.59 -19.62
C HIS A 147 -10.02 -14.95 -18.68
N TRP A 148 -8.72 -15.14 -18.95
CA TRP A 148 -7.66 -14.53 -18.16
C TRP A 148 -7.62 -13.01 -18.34
N ALA A 149 -7.76 -12.51 -19.57
CA ALA A 149 -7.79 -11.07 -19.83
C ALA A 149 -8.97 -10.37 -19.13
N MET A 150 -10.13 -11.00 -19.10
CA MET A 150 -11.30 -10.49 -18.36
C MET A 150 -11.06 -10.51 -16.85
N GLY A 151 -10.52 -11.62 -16.31
CA GLY A 151 -10.18 -11.72 -14.89
C GLY A 151 -9.16 -10.66 -14.43
N PHE A 152 -8.13 -10.42 -15.25
CA PHE A 152 -7.15 -9.35 -15.04
C PHE A 152 -7.81 -7.97 -14.94
N VAL A 153 -8.65 -7.60 -15.91
CA VAL A 153 -9.32 -6.29 -15.92
C VAL A 153 -10.37 -6.17 -14.81
N ASP A 154 -11.15 -7.22 -14.54
CA ASP A 154 -12.16 -7.24 -13.47
C ASP A 154 -11.52 -7.08 -12.08
N ALA A 155 -10.37 -7.70 -11.85
CA ALA A 155 -9.61 -7.56 -10.60
C ALA A 155 -9.11 -6.12 -10.42
N GLY A 156 -8.54 -5.50 -11.47
CA GLY A 156 -8.13 -4.10 -11.42
C GLY A 156 -9.31 -3.12 -11.23
N ASP A 157 -10.48 -3.38 -11.83
CA ASP A 157 -11.70 -2.62 -11.55
C ASP A 157 -12.15 -2.78 -10.09
N THR A 158 -11.97 -3.96 -9.51
CA THR A 158 -12.27 -4.26 -8.11
C THR A 158 -11.35 -3.48 -7.17
N LEU A 159 -10.04 -3.42 -7.45
CA LEU A 159 -9.10 -2.55 -6.75
C LEU A 159 -9.59 -1.09 -6.76
N GLY A 160 -10.01 -0.57 -7.92
CA GLY A 160 -10.56 0.77 -8.03
C GLY A 160 -11.80 1.04 -7.16
N LYS A 161 -12.71 0.06 -7.08
CA LYS A 161 -13.91 0.15 -6.22
C LYS A 161 -13.55 0.12 -4.74
N LEU A 162 -12.67 -0.79 -4.33
CA LEU A 162 -12.23 -0.94 -2.94
C LEU A 162 -11.48 0.32 -2.47
N LEU A 163 -10.60 0.88 -3.30
CA LEU A 163 -9.91 2.14 -2.99
C LEU A 163 -10.89 3.31 -2.81
N SER A 164 -11.91 3.40 -3.67
CA SER A 164 -12.95 4.44 -3.55
C SER A 164 -13.82 4.24 -2.29
N ALA A 165 -14.20 3.00 -1.98
CA ALA A 165 -14.96 2.68 -0.78
C ALA A 165 -14.13 2.99 0.48
N ARG A 166 -12.86 2.59 0.49
CA ARG A 166 -11.90 2.90 1.56
C ARG A 166 -11.80 4.40 1.81
N ALA A 167 -11.61 5.19 0.76
CA ALA A 167 -11.53 6.65 0.89
C ALA A 167 -12.80 7.26 1.52
N SER A 168 -13.98 6.70 1.19
CA SER A 168 -15.26 7.16 1.74
C SER A 168 -15.39 6.81 3.23
N VAL A 169 -15.12 5.56 3.59
CA VAL A 169 -15.20 5.10 5.00
C VAL A 169 -14.17 5.84 5.85
N GLU A 170 -12.95 6.04 5.34
CA GLU A 170 -11.92 6.82 6.04
C GLU A 170 -12.35 8.28 6.26
N ALA A 171 -12.98 8.92 5.27
CA ALA A 171 -13.49 10.28 5.39
C ALA A 171 -14.59 10.38 6.48
N ASP A 172 -15.53 9.44 6.50
CA ASP A 172 -16.58 9.39 7.52
C ASP A 172 -16.01 9.17 8.91
N ALA A 173 -15.05 8.23 9.03
CA ALA A 173 -14.44 7.86 10.29
C ALA A 173 -13.57 9.00 10.89
N GLN A 174 -12.97 9.85 10.04
CA GLN A 174 -12.21 11.03 10.45
C GLN A 174 -13.08 12.17 11.03
N ASN A 175 -14.37 12.20 10.71
CA ASN A 175 -15.30 13.23 11.17
C ASN A 175 -15.89 12.95 12.57
N ASP A 176 -15.62 11.77 13.15
CA ASP A 176 -16.05 11.44 14.51
C ASP A 176 -15.20 12.20 15.56
N GLY A 177 -15.88 12.88 16.48
CA GLY A 177 -15.28 13.66 17.56
C GLY A 177 -14.38 12.83 18.50
N LYS A 178 -14.73 11.56 18.74
CA LYS A 178 -13.93 10.66 19.61
C LYS A 178 -12.58 10.34 18.99
N ASN A 179 -12.55 10.07 17.68
CA ASN A 179 -11.33 9.74 16.95
C ASN A 179 -10.41 10.95 16.83
N ASN A 180 -10.99 12.13 16.62
CA ASN A 180 -10.27 13.40 16.70
C ASN A 180 -9.64 13.64 18.09
N GLN A 181 -10.32 13.27 19.17
CA GLN A 181 -9.79 13.39 20.53
C GLN A 181 -8.60 12.45 20.76
N ILE A 182 -8.71 11.17 20.36
CA ILE A 182 -7.61 10.19 20.45
C ILE A 182 -6.38 10.74 19.72
N ARG A 183 -6.54 11.16 18.46
CA ARG A 183 -5.46 11.75 17.66
C ARG A 183 -4.78 12.94 18.35
N LYS A 184 -5.59 13.92 18.83
CA LYS A 184 -5.08 15.12 19.51
C LYS A 184 -4.33 14.76 20.79
N SER A 185 -4.85 13.82 21.57
CA SER A 185 -4.22 13.38 22.82
C SER A 185 -2.88 12.67 22.57
N THR A 186 -2.81 11.79 21.56
CA THR A 186 -1.55 11.12 21.16
C THR A 186 -0.51 12.14 20.69
N ILE A 187 -0.89 13.07 19.82
CA ILE A 187 0.02 14.13 19.33
C ILE A 187 0.55 14.96 20.50
N LYS A 188 -0.31 15.31 21.45
CA LYS A 188 0.08 16.07 22.65
C LYS A 188 1.07 15.29 23.52
N LEU A 189 0.84 13.99 23.72
CA LEU A 189 1.77 13.12 24.46
C LEU A 189 3.13 13.03 23.77
N LEU A 190 3.15 12.80 22.45
CA LEU A 190 4.38 12.76 21.64
C LEU A 190 5.15 14.09 21.70
N HIS A 191 4.47 15.23 21.66
CA HIS A 191 5.11 16.53 21.79
C HIS A 191 5.81 16.70 23.15
N ARG A 192 5.12 16.37 24.25
CA ARG A 192 5.71 16.44 25.60
C ARG A 192 6.90 15.50 25.75
N PHE A 193 6.79 14.29 25.21
CA PHE A 193 7.90 13.34 25.24
C PHE A 193 9.10 13.85 24.44
N ARG A 194 8.86 14.47 23.28
CA ARG A 194 9.92 15.08 22.46
C ARG A 194 10.61 16.25 23.15
N GLU A 195 9.86 17.10 23.84
CA GLU A 195 10.42 18.18 24.66
C GLU A 195 11.30 17.61 25.78
N ALA A 196 10.79 16.65 26.56
CA ALA A 196 11.57 16.00 27.61
C ALA A 196 12.84 15.29 27.09
N THR A 197 12.78 14.72 25.89
CA THR A 197 13.95 14.11 25.22
C THR A 197 15.01 15.16 24.89
N ARG A 198 14.61 16.34 24.41
CA ARG A 198 15.54 17.44 24.10
C ARG A 198 16.21 17.97 25.35
N ASP A 199 15.42 18.22 26.39
CA ASP A 199 15.92 18.70 27.69
C ASP A 199 16.94 17.71 28.26
N GLU A 200 16.66 16.41 28.19
CA GLU A 200 17.59 15.37 28.66
C GLU A 200 18.89 15.33 27.84
N ILE A 201 18.80 15.39 26.50
CA ILE A 201 19.99 15.45 25.64
C ILE A 201 20.85 16.67 25.99
N GLU A 202 20.24 17.84 26.17
CA GLU A 202 20.94 19.08 26.53
C GLU A 202 21.68 18.95 27.87
N LEU A 203 21.04 18.36 28.88
CA LEU A 203 21.60 18.20 30.23
C LEU A 203 22.65 17.09 30.34
N HIS A 204 22.63 16.09 29.47
CA HIS A 204 23.52 14.93 29.57
C HIS A 204 24.48 14.83 28.38
N ALA A 205 25.72 15.28 28.57
CA ALA A 205 26.79 15.28 27.56
C ALA A 205 27.06 13.90 26.91
N SER A 206 26.84 12.81 27.67
CA SER A 206 27.03 11.42 27.23
C SER A 206 26.00 10.91 26.22
N LEU A 207 24.85 11.58 26.07
CA LEU A 207 23.84 11.17 25.11
C LEU A 207 24.20 11.61 23.68
N PRO A 208 23.90 10.78 22.66
CA PRO A 208 24.04 11.17 21.26
C PRO A 208 23.19 12.41 20.94
N ARG A 209 23.81 13.39 20.28
CA ARG A 209 23.13 14.67 19.92
C ARG A 209 22.02 14.48 18.89
N ASP A 210 22.09 13.40 18.12
CA ASP A 210 21.10 13.00 17.13
C ASP A 210 20.04 12.03 17.71
N LEU A 211 20.04 11.75 19.01
CA LEU A 211 19.11 10.78 19.61
C LEU A 211 17.64 11.17 19.41
N GLU A 212 17.31 12.47 19.44
CA GLU A 212 15.96 12.95 19.15
C GLU A 212 15.51 12.53 17.73
N SER A 213 16.35 12.73 16.71
CA SER A 213 16.01 12.37 15.34
C SER A 213 15.94 10.85 15.15
N ARG A 214 16.75 10.09 15.89
CA ARG A 214 16.67 8.62 15.94
C ARG A 214 15.38 8.12 16.59
N VAL A 215 14.78 8.85 17.51
CA VAL A 215 13.52 8.47 18.16
C VAL A 215 12.31 8.92 17.34
N PHE A 216 12.32 10.15 16.81
CA PHE A 216 11.15 10.75 16.15
C PHE A 216 11.19 10.74 14.62
N GLY A 217 12.25 10.19 14.02
CA GLY A 217 12.49 10.28 12.57
C GLY A 217 11.33 9.81 11.70
N LEU A 218 10.66 8.70 12.05
CA LEU A 218 9.52 8.23 11.27
C LEU A 218 8.31 9.18 11.37
N PHE A 219 8.01 9.71 12.55
CA PHE A 219 6.93 10.71 12.69
C PHE A 219 7.21 11.98 11.88
N ASP A 220 8.47 12.40 11.82
CA ASP A 220 8.89 13.55 11.02
C ASP A 220 8.74 13.27 9.52
N GLU A 221 9.14 12.08 9.08
CA GLU A 221 8.95 11.65 7.69
C GLU A 221 7.47 11.59 7.31
N LEU A 222 6.62 10.94 8.11
CA LEU A 222 5.18 10.85 7.87
C LEU A 222 4.52 12.24 7.83
N SER A 223 4.94 13.13 8.73
CA SER A 223 4.46 14.51 8.77
C SER A 223 4.87 15.29 7.51
N ALA A 224 6.11 15.11 7.03
CA ALA A 224 6.62 15.72 5.81
C ALA A 224 5.93 15.16 4.56
N ARG A 225 5.75 13.83 4.49
CA ARG A 225 5.01 13.15 3.41
C ARG A 225 3.60 13.71 3.31
N ARG A 226 2.86 13.90 4.40
CA ARG A 226 1.50 14.49 4.32
C ARG A 226 1.47 15.94 3.88
N SER A 227 2.47 16.72 4.24
CA SER A 227 2.60 18.09 3.73
C SER A 227 2.81 18.10 2.21
N LYS A 228 3.52 17.09 1.68
CA LYS A 228 3.69 16.86 0.24
C LYS A 228 2.47 16.17 -0.42
N ARG A 229 1.80 15.24 0.26
CA ARG A 229 0.70 14.41 -0.29
C ARG A 229 -0.59 15.18 -0.55
N LYS A 230 -0.72 16.40 0.00
CA LYS A 230 -1.63 17.41 -0.56
C LYS A 230 -1.43 17.65 -2.06
N THR A 231 -0.37 17.10 -2.68
CA THR A 231 -0.07 17.15 -4.11
C THR A 231 0.18 15.78 -4.81
N GLY A 232 -0.16 14.59 -4.25
CA GLY A 232 0.05 13.30 -4.95
C GLY A 232 -0.38 12.01 -4.19
N GLY A 233 -0.69 10.88 -4.87
CA GLY A 233 -1.37 9.66 -4.34
C GLY A 233 -0.56 8.64 -3.50
N GLU A 234 -1.17 7.49 -3.11
CA GLU A 234 -0.59 6.41 -2.26
C GLU A 234 0.07 5.28 -3.06
N GLU A 235 1.13 4.67 -2.51
CA GLU A 235 1.80 3.46 -3.02
C GLU A 235 1.41 2.21 -2.18
N PRO A 236 1.50 0.98 -2.72
CA PRO A 236 1.11 -0.24 -2.04
C PRO A 236 2.10 -0.65 -0.93
N PRO A 237 1.67 -1.52 0.00
CA PRO A 237 2.59 -2.15 0.95
C PRO A 237 3.55 -3.10 0.21
N LYS A 238 4.83 -3.05 0.56
CA LYS A 238 5.85 -3.97 0.03
C LYS A 238 5.58 -5.41 0.49
N GLY A 239 4.91 -6.20 -0.35
CA GLY A 239 4.80 -7.64 -0.22
C GLY A 239 6.12 -8.34 -0.48
N GLN A 240 6.47 -9.32 0.37
CA GLN A 240 7.68 -10.12 0.28
C GLN A 240 7.74 -10.87 -1.05
N GLY A 241 8.86 -10.71 -1.76
CA GLY A 241 9.11 -11.39 -3.02
C GLY A 241 9.03 -12.91 -2.88
N GLY A 242 8.08 -13.50 -3.61
CA GLY A 242 8.15 -14.91 -3.99
C GLY A 242 9.08 -15.03 -5.20
N THR A 243 10.30 -15.49 -4.97
CA THR A 243 11.15 -16.05 -6.02
C THR A 243 10.49 -17.33 -6.55
N GLY A 244 10.23 -17.36 -7.86
CA GLY A 244 9.78 -18.53 -8.62
C GLY A 244 9.83 -18.25 -10.10
#